data_AF-A0A497Q4W0-F1
#
_entry.id   AF-A0A497Q4W0-F1
#
_cell.length_a   1.000
_cell.length_b   1.000
_cell.length_c   1.000
_cell.angle_alpha   90.00
_cell.angle_beta   90.00
_cell.angle_gamma   90.00
#
_symmetry.space_group_name_H-M   'P 1'
#
loop_
_entity.id
_entity.type
_entity.pdbx_description
1 polymer ?
#
loop_
_entity_poly.entity_id
_entity_poly.type
_entity_poly.pdbx_seq_one_letter_code
_entity_poly.pdbx_strand_id
1 'polypeptide(L)'
;MVGDSRGLGDLLRSSMDPVPVFDFVMTSPPYWNMLHKSRGHNETVHKSRAEKGLPQVYSSLSEDLGNIESYDEYLNGVVAVFRQVKTLIRPGSYLVVVVQNVRDVNGVLRPVAWDLALALSHLFALRQEQIWCQDNKRLGCWGYPTTYVSNVHHHYCLVFENA
;
A
#
# COMPACT_ATOMS: atom_id res chain seq x y z
N MET A 1 9.78 -4.41 16.33
CA MET A 1 10.63 -5.15 15.37
C MET A 1 10.98 -4.22 14.22
N VAL A 2 12.17 -4.35 13.66
CA VAL A 2 12.60 -3.63 12.46
C VAL A 2 13.18 -4.66 11.50
N GLY A 3 12.76 -4.65 10.23
CA GLY A 3 13.23 -5.59 9.21
C GLY A 3 12.33 -5.64 7.98
N ASP A 4 12.64 -6.56 7.08
CA ASP A 4 11.91 -6.74 5.82
C ASP A 4 10.69 -7.67 5.98
N SER A 5 9.51 -7.15 5.66
CA SER A 5 8.24 -7.90 5.66
C SER A 5 8.23 -9.13 4.74
N ARG A 6 9.13 -9.24 3.75
CA ARG A 6 9.31 -10.45 2.95
C ARG A 6 9.89 -11.61 3.77
N GLY A 7 10.48 -11.34 4.93
CA GLY A 7 10.92 -12.32 5.93
C GLY A 7 10.06 -12.30 7.21
N LEU A 8 8.75 -12.03 7.10
CA LEU A 8 7.86 -11.82 8.25
C LEU A 8 7.92 -12.96 9.28
N GLY A 9 8.01 -14.21 8.81
CA GLY A 9 8.09 -15.37 9.69
C GLY A 9 9.31 -15.34 10.63
N ASP A 10 10.49 -15.02 10.11
CA ASP A 10 11.72 -14.96 10.90
C ASP A 10 11.72 -13.74 11.83
N LEU A 11 11.21 -12.61 11.35
CA LEU A 11 11.05 -11.41 12.17
C LEU A 11 10.17 -11.67 13.39
N LEU A 12 9.02 -12.33 13.21
CA LEU A 12 8.12 -12.64 14.30
C LEU A 12 8.77 -13.59 15.31
N ARG A 13 9.39 -14.68 14.83
CA ARG A 13 10.10 -15.64 15.70
C ARG A 13 11.23 -15.01 16.52
N SER A 14 11.89 -13.98 15.97
CA SER A 14 12.94 -13.25 16.70
C SER A 14 12.41 -12.44 17.88
N SER A 15 11.09 -12.20 17.93
CA SER A 15 10.45 -11.28 18.89
C SER A 15 9.37 -11.91 19.75
N MET A 16 8.81 -13.04 19.32
CA MET A 16 7.69 -13.74 19.95
C MET A 16 7.92 -15.26 19.82
N ASP A 17 7.83 -15.97 20.94
CA ASP A 17 7.87 -17.43 20.97
C ASP A 17 6.89 -17.96 22.04
N PRO A 18 5.82 -18.69 21.66
CA PRO A 18 5.43 -19.02 20.29
C PRO A 18 4.91 -17.79 19.54
N VAL A 19 5.01 -17.81 18.20
CA VAL A 19 4.35 -16.81 17.35
C VAL A 19 2.83 -17.06 17.41
N PRO A 20 2.02 -16.06 17.83
CA PRO A 20 0.58 -16.24 17.91
C PRO A 20 -0.06 -16.27 16.52
N VAL A 21 -1.24 -16.87 16.45
CA VAL A 21 -2.16 -16.70 15.32
C VAL A 21 -3.05 -15.49 15.62
N PHE A 22 -3.22 -14.61 14.64
CA PHE A 22 -3.96 -13.36 14.78
C PHE A 22 -5.42 -13.53 14.38
N ASP A 23 -6.32 -12.92 15.16
CA ASP A 23 -7.76 -12.90 14.87
C ASP A 23 -8.18 -11.80 13.89
N PHE A 24 -7.31 -10.82 13.65
CA PHE A 24 -7.53 -9.71 12.75
C PHE A 24 -6.21 -9.09 12.33
N VAL A 25 -6.07 -8.76 11.05
CA VAL A 25 -4.91 -8.01 10.53
C VAL A 25 -5.42 -6.83 9.73
N MET A 26 -4.86 -5.65 9.98
CA MET A 26 -5.12 -4.47 9.17
C MET A 26 -3.79 -3.82 8.82
N THR A 27 -3.60 -3.49 7.55
CA THR A 27 -2.36 -2.89 7.09
C THR A 27 -2.58 -2.04 5.84
N SER A 28 -1.56 -1.27 5.50
CA SER A 28 -1.45 -0.51 4.25
C SER A 28 -0.14 -0.90 3.60
N PRO A 29 -0.13 -1.63 2.46
CA PRO A 29 1.10 -1.89 1.73
C PRO A 29 1.73 -0.57 1.28
N PRO A 30 3.05 -0.53 1.05
CA PRO A 30 3.70 0.65 0.49
C PRO A 30 3.05 1.00 -0.85
N TYR A 31 2.73 2.28 -1.06
CA TYR A 31 2.01 2.74 -2.26
C TYR A 31 2.95 2.81 -3.49
N TRP A 32 3.54 1.69 -3.88
CA TRP A 32 4.50 1.56 -4.98
C TRP A 32 5.50 2.75 -5.03
N ASN A 33 5.90 3.18 -6.23
CA ASN A 33 6.83 4.27 -6.49
C ASN A 33 6.18 5.67 -6.37
N MET A 34 5.14 5.85 -5.56
CA MET A 34 4.53 7.19 -5.38
C MET A 34 5.44 8.18 -4.66
N LEU A 35 6.38 7.70 -3.84
CA LEU A 35 7.18 8.56 -2.96
C LEU A 35 8.44 9.16 -3.62
N HIS A 36 8.91 8.63 -4.75
CA HIS A 36 10.22 9.05 -5.30
C HIS A 36 10.18 10.28 -6.18
N LYS A 37 9.01 10.76 -6.64
CA LYS A 37 8.99 11.84 -7.65
C LYS A 37 7.90 12.87 -7.35
N SER A 38 8.32 14.02 -6.79
CA SER A 38 7.46 15.19 -6.62
C SER A 38 6.92 15.63 -7.99
N ARG A 39 5.61 15.61 -8.17
CA ARG A 39 4.98 16.07 -9.42
C ARG A 39 4.40 17.46 -9.22
N GLY A 40 5.04 18.43 -9.88
CA GLY A 40 4.47 19.77 -10.09
C GLY A 40 4.95 20.84 -9.09
N HIS A 41 4.79 22.09 -9.52
CA HIS A 41 5.23 23.31 -8.84
C HIS A 41 4.43 23.67 -7.57
N ASN A 42 3.33 22.98 -7.29
CA ASN A 42 2.51 23.22 -6.11
C ASN A 42 3.13 22.61 -4.84
N GLU A 43 2.87 23.23 -3.69
CA GLU A 43 3.26 22.73 -2.37
C GLU A 43 2.70 21.32 -2.12
N THR A 44 3.48 20.31 -2.47
CA THR A 44 3.16 18.91 -2.18
C THR A 44 3.50 18.63 -0.72
N VAL A 45 2.78 17.68 -0.10
CA VAL A 45 3.09 17.20 1.26
C VAL A 45 4.59 16.81 1.38
N HIS A 46 5.21 16.35 0.29
CA HIS A 46 6.65 16.14 0.17
C HIS A 46 7.47 17.41 0.44
N LYS A 47 7.21 18.55 -0.23
CA LYS A 47 7.94 19.81 0.06
C LYS A 47 7.81 20.21 1.53
N SER A 48 6.61 20.16 2.10
CA SER A 48 6.42 20.50 3.53
C SER A 48 7.10 19.51 4.50
N ARG A 49 7.29 18.24 4.10
CA ARG A 49 8.03 17.23 4.89
C ARG A 49 9.54 17.43 4.77
N ALA A 50 10.06 17.79 3.59
CA ALA A 50 11.46 18.17 3.41
C ALA A 50 11.82 19.40 4.25
N GLU A 51 10.97 20.44 4.21
CA GLU A 51 11.13 21.64 5.05
C GLU A 51 11.10 21.34 6.55
N LYS A 52 10.45 20.24 6.95
CA LYS A 52 10.37 19.75 8.34
C LYS A 52 11.41 18.67 8.68
N GLY A 53 12.33 18.33 7.77
CA GLY A 53 13.35 17.29 7.99
C GLY A 53 12.82 15.87 8.16
N LEU A 54 11.59 15.58 7.71
CA LEU A 54 10.95 14.27 7.85
C LEU A 54 11.36 13.33 6.70
N PRO A 55 11.54 12.01 6.96
CA PRO A 55 11.89 11.04 5.91
C PRO A 55 10.88 11.04 4.77
N GLN A 56 11.39 11.06 3.53
CA GLN A 56 10.59 11.09 2.30
C GLN A 56 10.42 9.73 1.61
N VAL A 57 11.24 8.76 2.02
CA VAL A 57 11.29 7.39 1.53
C VAL A 57 11.49 6.46 2.71
N TYR A 58 10.87 5.27 2.67
CA TYR A 58 10.95 4.30 3.76
C TYR A 58 12.36 3.69 3.87
N SER A 59 13.05 3.46 2.75
CA SER A 59 14.48 3.11 2.71
C SER A 59 15.09 3.32 1.31
N SER A 60 16.42 3.26 1.21
CA SER A 60 17.17 3.28 -0.07
C SER A 60 17.56 1.89 -0.58
N LEU A 61 17.05 0.81 0.05
CA LEU A 61 17.39 -0.56 -0.32
C LEU A 61 16.61 -0.98 -1.56
N SER A 62 17.26 -1.60 -2.55
CA SER A 62 16.59 -2.16 -3.75
C SER A 62 15.50 -3.18 -3.43
N GLU A 63 15.57 -3.73 -2.22
CA GLU A 63 14.70 -4.72 -1.62
C GLU A 63 13.39 -4.16 -1.06
N ASP A 64 13.30 -2.84 -0.89
CA ASP A 64 12.08 -2.17 -0.46
C ASP A 64 11.02 -2.25 -1.56
N LEU A 65 9.84 -2.79 -1.23
CA LEU A 65 8.71 -2.86 -2.16
C LEU A 65 8.32 -1.47 -2.71
N GLY A 66 8.62 -0.38 -1.97
CA GLY A 66 8.42 1.00 -2.44
C GLY A 66 9.43 1.47 -3.50
N ASN A 67 10.52 0.72 -3.73
CA ASN A 67 11.59 1.06 -4.67
C ASN A 67 11.53 0.25 -5.98
N ILE A 68 10.62 -0.72 -6.09
CA ILE A 68 10.44 -1.54 -7.29
C ILE A 68 9.89 -0.67 -8.44
N GLU A 69 10.57 -0.66 -9.59
CA GLU A 69 10.13 0.11 -10.75
C GLU A 69 9.06 -0.60 -11.59
N SER A 70 9.06 -1.94 -11.61
CA SER A 70 8.05 -2.71 -12.34
C SER A 70 6.78 -2.85 -11.50
N TYR A 71 5.64 -2.49 -12.11
CA TYR A 71 4.34 -2.60 -11.45
C TYR A 71 4.00 -4.04 -11.07
N ASP A 72 4.28 -4.98 -11.97
CA ASP A 72 3.97 -6.39 -11.77
C ASP A 72 4.89 -7.01 -10.70
N GLU A 73 6.16 -6.61 -10.66
CA GLU A 73 7.08 -7.03 -9.60
C GLU A 73 6.65 -6.50 -8.23
N TYR A 74 6.18 -5.25 -8.18
CA TYR A 74 5.62 -4.66 -6.97
C TYR A 74 4.40 -5.47 -6.50
N LEU A 75 3.45 -5.75 -7.40
CA LEU A 75 2.24 -6.49 -7.07
C LEU A 75 2.59 -7.89 -6.55
N ASN A 76 3.49 -8.59 -7.25
CA ASN A 76 3.96 -9.92 -6.85
C ASN A 76 4.67 -9.90 -5.48
N GLY A 77 5.49 -8.89 -5.21
CA GLY A 77 6.16 -8.72 -3.92
C GLY A 77 5.18 -8.51 -2.77
N VAL A 78 4.16 -7.67 -2.97
CA VAL A 78 3.09 -7.46 -1.98
C VAL A 78 2.29 -8.75 -1.74
N VAL A 79 1.91 -9.46 -2.80
CA VAL A 79 1.21 -10.76 -2.70
C VAL A 79 2.05 -11.81 -1.96
N ALA A 80 3.37 -11.83 -2.17
CA ALA A 80 4.27 -12.73 -1.46
C ALA A 80 4.30 -12.48 0.06
N VAL A 81 4.23 -11.22 0.49
CA VAL A 81 4.09 -10.87 1.91
C VAL A 81 2.74 -11.35 2.44
N PHE A 82 1.64 -11.09 1.72
CA PHE A 82 0.31 -11.52 2.15
C PHE A 82 0.13 -13.05 2.19
N ARG A 83 0.90 -13.80 1.41
CA ARG A 83 0.95 -15.26 1.52
C ARG A 83 1.49 -15.72 2.88
N GLN A 84 2.49 -15.03 3.43
CA GLN A 84 2.99 -15.28 4.79
C GLN A 84 1.97 -14.84 5.83
N VAL A 85 1.31 -13.69 5.62
CA VAL A 85 0.25 -13.22 6.51
C VAL A 85 -0.90 -14.23 6.60
N LYS A 86 -1.28 -14.89 5.50
CA LYS A 86 -2.33 -15.92 5.51
C LYS A 86 -2.08 -17.03 6.54
N THR A 87 -0.83 -17.47 6.68
CA THR A 87 -0.48 -18.55 7.63
C THR A 87 -0.50 -18.10 9.09
N LEU A 88 -0.55 -16.79 9.32
CA LEU A 88 -0.55 -16.18 10.65
C LEU A 88 -1.95 -15.73 11.07
N ILE A 89 -2.95 -15.77 10.19
CA ILE A 89 -4.33 -15.40 10.52
C ILE A 89 -5.15 -16.66 10.80
N ARG A 90 -6.04 -16.62 11.79
CA ARG A 90 -6.93 -17.74 12.09
C ARG A 90 -7.90 -18.00 10.91
N PRO A 91 -8.27 -19.25 10.59
CA PRO A 91 -9.36 -19.51 9.66
C PRO A 91 -10.66 -18.82 10.09
N GLY A 92 -11.36 -18.18 9.16
CA GLY A 92 -12.57 -17.38 9.40
C GLY A 92 -12.34 -15.98 9.98
N SER A 93 -11.08 -15.60 10.21
CA SER A 93 -10.71 -14.23 10.62
C SER A 93 -10.44 -13.30 9.44
N TYR A 94 -10.35 -12.00 9.71
CA TYR A 94 -10.36 -10.98 8.66
C TYR A 94 -9.01 -10.28 8.47
N LEU A 95 -8.76 -9.92 7.23
CA LEU A 95 -7.67 -9.08 6.77
C LEU A 95 -8.26 -7.82 6.12
N VAL A 96 -7.82 -6.64 6.54
CA VAL A 96 -8.13 -5.36 5.89
C VAL A 96 -6.88 -4.77 5.26
N VAL A 97 -6.93 -4.55 3.95
CA VAL A 97 -5.86 -3.91 3.19
C VAL A 97 -6.31 -2.53 2.76
N VAL A 98 -5.69 -1.49 3.31
CA VAL A 98 -5.94 -0.10 2.97
C VAL A 98 -5.01 0.33 1.86
N VAL A 99 -5.57 0.73 0.71
CA VAL A 99 -4.79 1.05 -0.48
C VAL A 99 -5.50 2.09 -1.36
N GLN A 100 -4.74 2.80 -2.18
CA GLN A 100 -5.23 3.87 -3.04
C GLN A 100 -4.75 3.60 -4.47
N ASN A 101 -5.57 3.93 -5.45
CA ASN A 101 -5.14 3.92 -6.86
C ASN A 101 -4.14 5.04 -7.10
N VAL A 102 -3.11 4.77 -7.89
CA VAL A 102 -1.99 5.69 -8.08
C VAL A 102 -1.92 6.14 -9.52
N ARG A 103 -1.32 7.30 -9.79
CA ARG A 103 -1.07 7.74 -11.17
C ARG A 103 0.40 7.53 -11.47
N ASP A 104 0.74 6.84 -12.56
CA ASP A 104 2.12 6.64 -12.96
C ASP A 104 2.76 7.89 -13.57
N VAL A 105 4.06 7.82 -13.88
CA VAL A 105 4.85 8.95 -14.40
C VAL A 105 4.34 9.49 -15.74
N ASN A 106 3.65 8.65 -16.51
CA ASN A 106 3.05 9.02 -17.80
C ASN A 106 1.64 9.61 -17.61
N GLY A 107 1.14 9.65 -16.38
CA GLY A 107 -0.18 10.16 -16.09
C GLY A 107 -1.30 9.12 -16.25
N VAL A 108 -0.96 7.84 -16.34
CA VAL A 108 -1.96 6.78 -16.42
C VAL A 108 -2.35 6.35 -15.01
N LEU A 109 -3.65 6.18 -14.76
CA LEU A 109 -4.13 5.62 -13.51
C LEU A 109 -3.76 4.13 -13.47
N ARG A 110 -3.07 3.73 -12.41
CA ARG A 110 -2.81 2.34 -12.04
C ARG A 110 -3.80 1.95 -10.94
N PRO A 111 -4.72 1.01 -11.22
CA PRO A 111 -5.78 0.65 -10.31
C PRO A 111 -5.28 -0.33 -9.22
N VAL A 112 -4.24 0.07 -8.48
CA VAL A 112 -3.56 -0.77 -7.46
C VAL A 112 -4.52 -1.46 -6.51
N ALA A 113 -5.57 -0.75 -6.07
CA ALA A 113 -6.55 -1.33 -5.15
C ALA A 113 -7.27 -2.54 -5.77
N TRP A 114 -7.63 -2.44 -7.04
CA TRP A 114 -8.39 -3.45 -7.76
C TRP A 114 -7.49 -4.62 -8.17
N ASP A 115 -6.27 -4.32 -8.61
CA ASP A 115 -5.28 -5.34 -8.96
C ASP A 115 -4.88 -6.15 -7.71
N LEU A 116 -4.71 -5.51 -6.56
CA LEU A 116 -4.51 -6.22 -5.29
C LEU A 116 -5.76 -6.97 -4.84
N ALA A 117 -6.97 -6.42 -5.01
CA ALA A 117 -8.20 -7.12 -4.69
C ALA A 117 -8.30 -8.45 -5.45
N LEU A 118 -8.05 -8.42 -6.76
CA LEU A 118 -8.02 -9.60 -7.61
C LEU A 118 -6.90 -10.56 -7.20
N ALA A 119 -5.66 -10.09 -7.07
CA ALA A 119 -4.53 -10.95 -6.76
C ALA A 119 -4.67 -11.63 -5.38
N LEU A 120 -5.14 -10.90 -4.36
CA LEU A 120 -5.35 -11.44 -3.01
C LEU A 120 -6.60 -12.32 -2.91
N SER A 121 -7.56 -12.20 -3.84
CA SER A 121 -8.73 -13.10 -3.89
C SER A 121 -8.36 -14.57 -4.18
N HIS A 122 -7.16 -14.81 -4.72
CA HIS A 122 -6.62 -16.16 -4.87
C HIS A 122 -6.06 -16.75 -3.56
N LEU A 123 -5.89 -15.92 -2.53
CA LEU A 123 -5.36 -16.32 -1.21
C LEU A 123 -6.44 -16.25 -0.13
N PHE A 124 -7.31 -15.25 -0.19
CA PHE A 124 -8.36 -14.98 0.79
C PHE A 124 -9.69 -14.81 0.07
N ALA A 125 -10.81 -15.02 0.78
CA ALA A 125 -12.11 -14.67 0.23
C ALA A 125 -12.30 -13.16 0.31
N LEU A 126 -12.34 -12.46 -0.83
CA LEU A 126 -12.73 -11.04 -0.87
C LEU A 126 -14.21 -10.93 -0.45
N ARG A 127 -14.48 -10.19 0.63
CA ARG A 127 -15.84 -10.03 1.18
C ARG A 127 -16.46 -8.71 0.81
N GLN A 128 -15.68 -7.63 0.86
CA GLN A 128 -16.20 -6.30 0.64
C GLN A 128 -15.07 -5.29 0.40
N GLU A 129 -15.36 -4.22 -0.33
CA GLU A 129 -14.61 -2.98 -0.30
C GLU A 129 -15.37 -1.89 0.46
N GLN A 130 -14.66 -1.09 1.23
CA GLN A 130 -15.17 0.14 1.83
C GLN A 130 -14.34 1.32 1.34
N ILE A 131 -14.95 2.52 1.34
CA ILE A 131 -14.29 3.75 0.92
C ILE A 131 -14.04 4.62 2.14
N TRP A 132 -12.76 4.89 2.42
CA TRP A 132 -12.36 5.88 3.41
C TRP A 132 -12.10 7.21 2.72
N CYS A 133 -13.09 8.12 2.79
CA CYS A 133 -12.99 9.48 2.28
C CYS A 133 -12.12 10.37 3.19
N GLN A 134 -11.32 11.23 2.57
CA GLN A 134 -10.43 12.19 3.21
C GLN A 134 -10.85 13.61 2.87
N ASP A 135 -11.26 14.35 3.89
CA ASP A 135 -11.63 15.77 3.82
C ASP A 135 -10.47 16.72 4.18
N ASN A 136 -9.36 16.16 4.66
CA ASN A 136 -8.18 16.90 5.12
C ASN A 136 -7.16 17.22 4.01
N LYS A 137 -7.40 16.80 2.77
CA LYS A 137 -6.55 17.12 1.61
C LYS A 137 -7.09 18.35 0.90
N ARG A 138 -6.20 19.24 0.45
CA ARG A 138 -6.58 20.38 -0.39
C ARG A 138 -6.86 19.91 -1.81
N LEU A 139 -7.90 20.49 -2.42
CA LEU A 139 -8.16 20.32 -3.85
C LEU A 139 -7.10 21.09 -4.65
N GLY A 140 -6.54 20.46 -5.68
CA GLY A 140 -5.70 21.12 -6.67
C GLY A 140 -6.38 21.15 -8.03
N CYS A 141 -6.16 22.23 -8.78
CA CYS A 141 -6.51 22.33 -10.19
C CYS A 141 -5.42 21.68 -11.05
N TRP A 142 -5.30 20.37 -10.94
CA TRP A 142 -4.24 19.61 -11.61
C TRP A 142 -4.56 19.42 -13.10
N GLY A 143 -3.56 19.60 -13.96
CA GLY A 143 -3.67 19.34 -15.40
C GLY A 143 -4.36 20.44 -16.22
N TYR A 144 -4.90 21.50 -15.61
CA TYR A 144 -5.49 22.61 -16.36
C TYR A 144 -4.43 23.39 -17.17
N PRO A 145 -4.76 23.88 -18.39
CA PRO A 145 -5.98 23.63 -19.17
C PRO A 145 -5.90 22.40 -20.10
N THR A 146 -4.86 21.58 -19.96
CA THR A 146 -4.45 20.64 -21.01
C THR A 146 -5.00 19.22 -20.84
N THR A 147 -5.19 18.74 -19.62
CA THR A 147 -5.50 17.34 -19.36
C THR A 147 -6.29 17.14 -18.06
N TYR A 148 -7.07 16.08 -18.00
CA TYR A 148 -7.79 15.69 -16.78
C TYR A 148 -6.84 15.05 -15.76
N VAL A 149 -6.82 15.61 -14.55
CA VAL A 149 -6.15 15.00 -13.40
C VAL A 149 -7.07 15.09 -12.19
N SER A 150 -7.50 13.92 -11.70
CA SER A 150 -8.37 13.82 -10.53
C SER A 150 -7.63 14.14 -9.23
N ASN A 151 -8.34 14.73 -8.28
CA ASN A 151 -7.90 14.78 -6.89
C ASN A 151 -8.19 13.43 -6.22
N VAL A 152 -7.16 12.74 -5.70
CA VAL A 152 -7.34 11.43 -5.04
C VAL A 152 -7.52 11.61 -3.53
N HIS A 153 -8.78 11.57 -3.10
CA HIS A 153 -9.24 11.89 -1.73
C HIS A 153 -9.86 10.70 -1.01
N HIS A 154 -9.57 9.48 -1.47
CA HIS A 154 -10.08 8.29 -0.80
C HIS A 154 -9.08 7.15 -0.81
N HIS A 155 -9.21 6.27 0.17
CA HIS A 155 -8.59 4.95 0.16
C HIS A 155 -9.68 3.89 0.04
N TYR A 156 -9.33 2.78 -0.58
CA TYR A 156 -10.08 1.55 -0.54
C TYR A 156 -9.63 0.76 0.68
N CYS A 157 -10.57 0.36 1.52
CA CYS A 157 -10.37 -0.62 2.57
C CYS A 157 -10.92 -1.95 2.06
N LEU A 158 -10.04 -2.81 1.57
CA LEU A 158 -10.39 -4.12 1.02
C LEU A 158 -10.47 -5.12 2.18
N VAL A 159 -11.65 -5.69 2.39
CA VAL A 159 -11.96 -6.64 3.46
C VAL A 159 -11.94 -8.05 2.89
N PHE A 160 -11.05 -8.86 3.43
CA PHE A 160 -10.90 -10.27 3.09
C PHE A 160 -11.12 -11.15 4.31
N GLU A 161 -11.59 -12.36 4.09
CA GLU A 161 -11.66 -13.42 5.09
C GLU A 161 -10.64 -14.52 4.76
N ASN A 162 -9.97 -15.02 5.79
CA ASN A 162 -9.11 -16.19 5.69
C ASN A 162 -9.94 -17.48 5.67
N ALA A 163 -10.56 -17.74 4.52
CA ALA A 163 -11.27 -18.99 4.24
C ALA A 163 -10.31 -20.17 4.02
#